data_AF-A0A8D2NR70-F1
#
_entry.id   AF-A0A8D2NR70-F1
#
_cell.length_a   1.000
_cell.length_b   1.000
_cell.length_c   1.000
_cell.angle_alpha   90.00
_cell.angle_beta   90.00
_cell.angle_gamma   90.00
#
_symmetry.space_group_name_H-M   'P 1'
#
loop_
_entity.id
_entity.type
_entity.pdbx_description
1 polymer ?
#
loop_
_entity_poly.entity_id
_entity_poly.type
_entity_poly.pdbx_seq_one_letter_code
_entity_poly.pdbx_strand_id
1 'polypeptide(L)' 'WHSLWSTSCSPCPICLGEPKDPVCLPCNHVFCHKCISLWLVPAQMHCPYCRVAVEDVELTVSEELRYSSHPLQVQVSTFS' A
#
# COMPACT_ATOMS: atom_id res chain seq x y z
N TRP A 1 -21.48 13.17 27.30
CA TRP A 1 -20.97 14.11 26.30
C TRP A 1 -19.44 14.12 26.46
N HIS A 2 -18.63 13.29 25.81
CA HIS A 2 -18.66 12.81 24.43
C HIS A 2 -18.30 11.33 24.38
N SER A 3 -19.14 10.58 23.66
CA SER A 3 -19.04 9.16 23.39
C SER A 3 -17.66 8.77 22.88
N LEU A 4 -17.09 7.72 23.48
CA LEU A 4 -16.14 6.77 22.92
C LEU A 4 -15.99 6.91 21.40
N TRP A 5 -15.07 7.76 20.97
CA TRP A 5 -14.70 7.90 19.57
C TRP A 5 -13.95 6.61 19.25
N SER A 6 -14.59 5.75 18.47
CA SER A 6 -13.97 4.62 17.80
C SER A 6 -12.74 5.12 17.05
N THR A 7 -11.60 5.19 17.74
CA THR A 7 -10.37 5.77 17.20
C THR A 7 -9.53 4.64 16.65
N SER A 8 -9.97 4.06 15.53
CA SER A 8 -9.14 3.10 14.81
C SER A 8 -9.31 3.17 13.29
N CYS A 9 -9.83 4.28 12.77
CA CYS A 9 -9.66 4.64 11.37
C CYS A 9 -9.08 6.05 11.32
N SER A 10 -7.93 6.22 10.66
CA SER A 10 -7.38 7.53 10.38
C SER A 10 -8.42 8.38 9.63
N PRO A 11 -8.62 9.65 10.01
CA PRO A 11 -9.56 10.52 9.30
C PRO A 11 -9.11 10.68 7.84
N CYS A 12 -10.08 10.88 6.94
CA CYS A 12 -9.76 11.15 5.54
C CYS A 12 -8.95 12.45 5.47
N PRO A 13 -7.73 12.46 4.92
CA PRO A 13 -6.88 13.66 4.92
C PRO A 13 -7.38 14.77 3.97
N ILE A 14 -8.37 14.49 3.12
CA ILE A 14 -8.99 15.49 2.23
C ILE A 14 -10.12 16.26 2.94
N CYS A 15 -11.06 15.56 3.57
CA CYS A 15 -12.20 16.20 4.25
C CYS A 15 -12.03 16.31 5.77
N LEU A 16 -10.95 15.77 6.32
CA LEU A 16 -10.61 15.71 7.75
C LEU A 16 -11.72 15.08 8.63
N GLY A 17 -12.61 14.31 8.01
CA GLY A 17 -13.74 13.66 8.66
C GLY A 17 -13.66 12.13 8.63
N GLU A 18 -14.70 11.51 9.18
CA GLU A 18 -14.89 10.06 9.10
C GLU A 18 -14.97 9.62 7.62
N PRO A 19 -14.13 8.66 7.18
CA PRO A 19 -14.17 8.17 5.82
C PRO A 19 -15.52 7.52 5.50
N LYS A 20 -16.29 8.16 4.62
CA LYS A 20 -17.49 7.55 4.03
C LYS A 20 -17.08 6.80 2.77
N ASP A 21 -17.35 5.49 2.76
CA ASP A 21 -16.91 4.57 1.71
C ASP A 21 -15.37 4.65 1.51
N PRO A 22 -14.57 4.15 2.47
CA PRO A 22 -13.12 4.26 2.43
C PRO A 22 -12.55 3.51 1.22
N VAL A 23 -11.80 4.24 0.39
CA VAL A 23 -11.03 3.71 -0.73
C VAL A 23 -9.57 3.66 -0.31
N CYS A 24 -8.97 2.48 -0.40
CA CYS A 24 -7.54 2.27 -0.18
C CYS A 24 -6.81 2.34 -1.52
N LEU A 25 -5.87 3.28 -1.64
CA LEU A 25 -4.96 3.35 -2.78
C LEU A 25 -3.89 2.26 -2.69
N PRO A 26 -3.21 1.90 -3.80
CA PRO A 26 -2.12 0.92 -3.80
C PRO A 26 -0.95 1.29 -2.88
N CYS A 27 -0.81 2.58 -2.52
CA CYS A 27 0.15 3.07 -1.54
C CYS A 27 -0.34 2.96 -0.07
N ASN A 28 -1.37 2.15 0.21
CA ASN A 28 -1.97 1.92 1.54
C ASN A 28 -2.62 3.14 2.21
N HIS A 29 -2.87 4.23 1.48
CA HIS A 29 -3.54 5.41 2.02
C HIS A 29 -5.06 5.34 1.78
N VAL A 30 -5.84 5.73 2.80
CA VAL A 30 -7.30 5.64 2.82
C VAL A 30 -7.95 7.01 2.70
N PHE A 31 -8.92 7.13 1.79
CA PHE A 31 -9.68 8.36 1.53
C PHE A 31 -11.17 8.06 1.36
N CYS A 32 -12.06 9.05 1.46
CA CYS A 32 -13.45 8.86 1.05
C CYS A 32 -13.53 8.65 -0.47
N HIS A 33 -14.42 7.76 -0.94
CA HIS A 33 -14.67 7.57 -2.37
C HIS A 33 -14.92 8.90 -3.11
N LYS A 34 -15.83 9.74 -2.60
CA LYS A 34 -16.10 11.07 -3.20
C LYS A 34 -14.87 11.97 -3.23
N CYS A 35 -14.04 11.95 -2.18
CA CYS A 35 -12.88 12.81 -2.09
C CYS A 35 -11.80 12.39 -3.09
N ILE A 36 -11.54 11.08 -3.19
CA ILE A 36 -10.51 10.57 -4.10
C ILE A 36 -10.96 10.60 -5.57
N SER A 37 -12.25 10.38 -5.86
CA SER A 37 -12.78 10.50 -7.24
C SER A 37 -12.68 11.93 -7.79
N LEU A 38 -12.74 12.95 -6.94
CA LEU A 38 -12.54 14.35 -7.36
C LEU A 38 -11.05 14.67 -7.59
N TRP A 39 -10.16 13.91 -6.96
CA TRP A 39 -8.72 14.10 -7.07
C TRP A 39 -8.11 13.35 -8.26
N LEU A 40 -8.55 12.11 -8.49
CA LEU A 40 -8.10 11.24 -9.58
C LEU A 40 -8.73 11.66 -10.91
N VAL A 41 -8.27 12.77 -11.45
CA VAL A 41 -8.58 13.23 -12.82
C VAL A 41 -7.52 12.72 -13.80
N PRO A 42 -7.81 12.58 -15.12
CA PRO A 42 -6.84 12.03 -16.09
C PRO A 42 -5.49 12.76 -16.15
N ALA A 43 -5.43 14.01 -15.67
CA ALA A 43 -4.20 14.78 -15.57
C ALA A 43 -3.47 14.60 -14.22
N GLN A 44 -4.07 13.91 -13.24
CA GLN A 44 -3.63 13.86 -11.85
C GLN A 44 -3.97 12.53 -11.15
N MET A 45 -3.37 11.44 -11.64
CA MET A 45 -3.55 10.08 -11.11
C MET A 45 -2.52 9.73 -10.03
N HIS A 46 -2.31 10.61 -9.04
CA HIS A 46 -1.37 10.37 -7.93
C HIS A 46 -2.04 10.50 -6.57
N CYS A 47 -1.51 9.78 -5.58
CA CYS A 47 -1.95 9.89 -4.20
C CYS A 47 -1.70 11.31 -3.66
N PRO A 48 -2.71 11.99 -3.07
CA PRO A 48 -2.53 13.33 -2.52
C PRO A 48 -1.60 13.37 -1.30
N TYR A 49 -1.36 12.23 -0.64
CA TYR A 49 -0.53 12.17 0.57
C TYR A 49 0.94 11.91 0.25
N CYS A 50 1.24 10.84 -0.49
CA CYS A 50 2.60 10.40 -0.78
C CYS A 50 3.04 10.63 -2.24
N ARG A 51 2.15 11.14 -3.10
CA ARG A 51 2.40 11.41 -4.54
C ARG A 51 2.78 10.19 -5.38
N VAL A 52 2.56 8.99 -4.85
CA VAL A 52 2.69 7.73 -5.61
C VAL A 52 1.59 7.68 -6.66
N ALA A 53 1.94 7.40 -7.91
CA ALA A 53 0.98 7.23 -8.99
C ALA A 53 0.06 6.03 -8.69
N VAL A 54 -1.24 6.21 -8.93
CA VAL A 54 -2.26 5.18 -8.68
C VAL A 54 -2.27 4.14 -9.80
N GLU A 55 -1.81 4.52 -10.99
CA GLU A 55 -1.66 3.63 -12.14
C GLU A 55 -0.41 2.75 -12.05
N ASP A 56 0.68 3.26 -11.47
CA ASP A 56 1.92 2.50 -11.23
C ASP A 56 1.83 1.70 -9.92
N VAL A 57 0.93 0.71 -9.88
CA VAL A 57 1.45 -0.60 -9.45
C VAL A 57 2.12 -1.16 -10.68
N GLU A 58 3.36 -0.72 -10.93
CA GLU A 58 4.29 -1.64 -11.55
C GLU A 58 4.27 -2.85 -10.62
N LEU A 59 3.58 -3.90 -11.07
CA LEU A 59 3.81 -5.24 -10.63
C LEU A 59 5.28 -5.50 -10.94
N THR A 60 6.17 -4.98 -10.10
CA THR A 60 7.50 -5.49 -9.97
C THR A 60 7.23 -6.90 -9.50
N VAL A 61 7.20 -7.80 -10.49
CA VAL A 61 7.41 -9.21 -10.28
C VAL A 61 8.67 -9.24 -9.46
N SER A 62 8.54 -9.37 -8.14
CA SER A 62 9.63 -9.87 -7.35
C SER A 62 9.89 -11.22 -7.99
N GLU A 63 10.92 -11.28 -8.82
CA GLU A 63 11.49 -12.52 -9.35
C GLU A 63 12.11 -13.34 -8.20
N GLU A 64 11.39 -13.48 -7.09
CA GLU A 64 11.75 -14.25 -5.92
C GLU A 64 10.82 -15.46 -5.76
N LEU A 65 10.47 -16.09 -6.87
CA LEU A 65 10.19 -17.52 -6.90
C LEU A 65 10.79 -18.20 -8.14
N ARG A 66 12.01 -17.82 -8.53
CA ARG A 66 12.90 -18.80 -9.18
C ARG A 66 13.35 -19.77 -8.10
N TYR A 67 12.54 -20.79 -7.93
CA TYR A 67 12.92 -22.08 -7.37
C TYR A 67 14.40 -22.38 -7.66
N SER A 68 15.11 -22.76 -6.59
CA SER A 68 16.43 -23.39 -6.56
C SER A 68 17.64 -22.58 -7.05
N SER A 69 18.42 -22.04 -6.11
CA SER A 69 19.83 -22.43 -5.94
C SER A 69 20.45 -21.75 -4.71
N HIS A 70 20.01 -22.15 -3.51
CA HIS A 70 20.90 -22.17 -2.36
C HIS A 70 21.64 -23.52 -2.41
N PRO A 71 22.94 -23.60 -2.75
CA PRO A 71 23.73 -24.77 -2.39
C PRO A 71 24.08 -24.65 -0.90
N LEU A 72 23.16 -25.05 -0.02
CA LEU A 72 23.57 -25.41 1.33
C LEU A 72 24.20 -26.81 1.30
N GLN A 73 25.45 -26.83 1.73
CA GLN A 73 26.25 -27.96 2.21
C GLN A 73 26.81 -28.95 1.18
N VAL A 74 28.05 -28.68 0.74
CA VAL A 74 29.07 -29.74 0.69
C VAL A 74 29.97 -29.58 1.91
N GLN A 75 29.70 -30.38 2.96
CA GLN A 75 30.72 -30.60 3.99
C GLN A 75 31.63 -31.71 3.49
N VAL A 76 32.79 -31.34 2.93
CA VAL A 76 33.90 -32.27 2.81
C VAL A 76 34.59 -32.32 4.16
N SER A 77 34.18 -33.30 4.96
CA SER A 77 34.95 -33.74 6.12
C SER A 77 36.05 -34.66 5.60
N THR A 78 37.23 -34.11 5.31
CA THR A 78 38.44 -34.93 5.16
C THR A 78 38.77 -35.54 6.52
N PHE A 79 38.34 -36.78 6.71
CA PHE A 79 38.92 -37.71 7.67
C PHE A 79 40.23 -38.24 7.10
N SER A 80 41.35 -37.83 7.69
CA SER A 80 42.58 -38.62 7.87
C SER A 80 43.65 -37.75 8.52
#